data_AF-A0A6C0I4Z7-F1
#
_entry.id   AF-A0A6C0I4Z7-F1
#
_cell.length_a   1.000
_cell.length_b   1.000
_cell.length_c   1.000
_cell.angle_alpha   90.00
_cell.angle_beta   90.00
_cell.angle_gamma   90.00
#
_symmetry.space_group_name_H-M   'P 1'
#
loop_
_entity.id
_entity.type
_entity.pdbx_description
1 polymer ?
#
loop_
_entity_poly.entity_id
_entity_poly.type
_entity_poly.pdbx_seq_one_letter_code
_entity_poly.pdbx_strand_id
1 'polypeptide(L)' 'MQLTVCLNMIVKNESHIIRRTLDMLITKIRFDYWVICDTGSTDSTREPLNENMEELKKKYCDVL' A
#
# COMPACT_ATOMS: atom_id res chain seq x y z
N MET A 1 -14.24 -23.00 0.56
CA MET A 1 -14.13 -21.52 0.52
C MET A 1 -12.77 -21.13 1.05
N GLN A 2 -12.04 -20.28 0.35
CA GLN A 2 -10.76 -19.75 0.80
C GLN A 2 -11.01 -18.38 1.43
N LEU A 3 -10.46 -18.15 2.62
CA LEU A 3 -10.56 -16.86 3.31
C LEU A 3 -9.70 -15.85 2.57
N THR A 4 -10.27 -14.69 2.25
CA THR A 4 -9.57 -13.57 1.61
C THR A 4 -9.27 -12.47 2.63
N VAL A 5 -8.04 -11.96 2.62
CA VAL A 5 -7.58 -10.90 3.53
C VAL A 5 -7.16 -9.68 2.72
N CYS A 6 -7.67 -8.51 3.12
CA CYS A 6 -7.34 -7.21 2.54
C CYS A 6 -6.51 -6.38 3.52
N LEU A 7 -5.43 -5.78 3.04
CA LEU A 7 -4.75 -4.69 3.75
C LEU A 7 -5.34 -3.35 3.30
N ASN A 8 -5.94 -2.58 4.21
CA ASN A 8 -6.35 -1.21 3.96
C ASN A 8 -5.45 -0.25 4.75
N MET A 9 -4.89 0.76 4.09
CA MET A 9 -4.06 1.78 4.71
C MET A 9 -4.58 3.17 4.34
N ILE A 10 -4.66 4.05 5.32
CA ILE A 10 -4.91 5.48 5.13
C ILE A 10 -3.59 6.19 5.43
N VAL A 11 -3.09 6.98 4.47
CA VAL A 11 -1.74 7.55 4.52
C VAL A 11 -1.76 9.04 4.25
N LYS A 12 -0.84 9.78 4.88
CA LYS A 12 -0.53 11.17 4.55
C LYS A 12 0.92 11.50 4.90
N ASN A 13 1.73 11.88 3.92
CA ASN A 13 3.13 12.29 4.10
C ASN A 13 4.04 11.24 4.77
N GLU A 14 3.92 9.97 4.37
CA GLU A 14 4.66 8.84 4.94
C GLU A 14 5.70 8.23 3.99
N SER A 15 6.21 9.01 3.03
CA SER A 15 7.19 8.58 2.03
C SER A 15 8.39 7.83 2.62
N HIS A 16 8.86 8.28 3.78
CA HIS A 16 10.03 7.76 4.48
C HIS A 16 9.83 6.38 5.12
N ILE A 17 8.60 5.93 5.38
CA ILE A 17 8.33 4.65 6.06
C ILE A 17 7.40 3.70 5.32
N ILE A 18 6.56 4.20 4.40
CA ILE A 18 5.50 3.40 3.77
C ILE A 18 6.03 2.12 3.12
N ARG A 19 7.18 2.19 2.44
CA ARG A 19 7.84 1.04 1.82
C ARG A 19 8.22 -0.02 2.85
N ARG A 20 8.97 0.39 3.88
CA ARG A 20 9.42 -0.52 4.95
C ARG A 20 8.24 -1.16 5.67
N THR A 21 7.19 -0.39 5.93
CA THR A 21 5.97 -0.90 6.56
C THR A 21 5.29 -1.94 5.68
N LEU A 22 5.11 -1.66 4.39
CA LEU A 22 4.50 -2.61 3.46
C LEU A 22 5.33 -3.89 3.34
N ASP A 23 6.65 -3.78 3.18
CA ASP A 23 7.58 -4.93 3.10
C ASP A 23 7.51 -5.81 4.36
N MET A 24 7.44 -5.20 5.54
CA MET A 24 7.27 -5.95 6.78
C MET A 24 5.90 -6.63 6.88
N LEU A 25 4.82 -5.99 6.41
CA LEU A 25 3.48 -6.57 6.48
C LEU A 25 3.33 -7.75 5.52
N ILE A 26 3.75 -7.61 4.26
CA ILE A 26 3.62 -8.66 3.24
C ILE A 26 4.48 -9.91 3.54
N THR A 27 5.57 -9.74 4.30
CA THR A 27 6.41 -10.87 4.74
C THR A 27 5.82 -11.61 5.94
N LYS A 28 4.90 -11.00 6.70
CA LYS A 28 4.29 -11.59 7.90
C LYS A 28 2.88 -12.13 7.65
N ILE A 29 2.13 -11.51 6.75
CA ILE A 29 0.74 -11.83 6.47
C ILE A 29 0.56 -11.97 4.97
N ARG A 30 -0.10 -13.05 4.56
CA ARG A 30 -0.54 -13.22 3.17
C ARG A 30 -1.82 -12.42 2.94
N PHE A 31 -1.70 -11.34 2.17
CA PHE A 31 -2.84 -10.56 1.69
C PHE A 31 -3.20 -10.98 0.27
N ASP A 32 -4.49 -11.03 -0.04
CA ASP A 32 -4.97 -11.31 -1.40
C ASP A 32 -4.99 -10.05 -2.25
N TYR A 33 -5.22 -8.90 -1.61
CA TYR A 33 -5.16 -7.58 -2.21
C TYR A 33 -4.95 -6.52 -1.12
N TRP A 34 -4.66 -5.30 -1.55
CA TRP A 34 -4.47 -4.17 -0.66
C TRP A 34 -4.94 -2.88 -1.32
N VAL A 35 -5.35 -1.93 -0.48
CA VAL A 35 -5.86 -0.61 -0.85
C VAL A 35 -5.14 0.42 0.01
N ILE A 36 -4.47 1.38 -0.64
CA ILE A 36 -3.90 2.54 0.04
C ILE A 36 -4.69 3.76 -0.40
N CYS A 37 -5.24 4.46 0.58
CA CYS A 37 -5.91 5.75 0.43
C CYS A 37 -4.94 6.84 0.89
N ASP A 38 -4.36 7.57 -0.07
CA ASP A 38 -3.58 8.78 0.23
C ASP A 38 -4.51 9.98 0.42
N THR A 39 -4.44 10.65 1.58
CA THR A 39 -5.32 11.77 1.99
C THR A 39 -4.68 13.14 1.73
N GLY A 40 -4.06 13.28 0.57
CA GLY A 40 -3.44 14.52 0.11
C GLY A 40 -1.99 14.67 0.59
N SER A 41 -1.16 13.65 0.39
CA SER A 41 0.29 13.78 0.58
C SER A 41 0.87 14.83 -0.36
N THR A 42 1.74 15.69 0.18
CA THR A 42 2.51 16.69 -0.56
C THR A 42 3.97 16.29 -0.74
N ASP A 43 4.38 15.21 -0.09
CA ASP A 43 5.71 14.60 -0.24
C ASP A 43 5.69 13.48 -1.30
N SER A 44 6.84 12.82 -1.48
CA SER A 44 7.01 11.71 -2.41
C SER A 44 6.38 10.39 -1.93
N THR A 45 5.31 10.40 -1.10
CA THR A 45 4.65 9.16 -0.61
C THR A 45 4.22 8.24 -1.75
N ARG A 46 3.95 8.83 -2.92
CA ARG A 46 3.49 8.14 -4.13
C ARG A 46 4.61 7.41 -4.89
N GLU A 47 5.87 7.85 -4.79
CA GLU A 47 6.98 7.28 -5.56
C GLU A 47 7.30 5.82 -5.15
N PRO A 48 7.46 5.48 -3.86
CA PRO A 48 7.77 4.11 -3.44
C PRO A 48 6.65 3.10 -3.72
N LEU A 49 5.41 3.58 -3.92
CA LEU A 49 4.27 2.75 -4.25
C LEU A 49 4.30 2.31 -5.72
N ASN A 50 4.68 3.21 -6.62
CA ASN A 50 4.71 2.97 -8.05
C ASN A 50 5.83 1.99 -8.48
N GLU A 51 7.03 2.12 -7.90
CA GLU A 51 8.17 1.25 -8.26
C GLU A 51 7.96 -0.22 -7.88
N ASN A 52 7.21 -0.49 -6.82
CA ASN A 52 6.94 -1.85 -6.36
C ASN A 52 5.69 -2.46 -7.01
N MET A 53 4.93 -1.73 -7.84
CA MET A 53 3.53 -2.06 -8.17
C MET A 53 3.31 -3.09 -9.31
N GLU A 54 4.36 -3.60 -9.95
CA GLU A 54 4.21 -4.48 -11.14
C GLU A 54 3.83 -5.94 -10.83
N GLU A 55 4.08 -6.49 -9.63
CA GLU A 55 4.01 -7.96 -9.43
C GLU A 55 2.86 -8.55 -8.59
N LEU A 56 1.93 -7.77 -8.03
CA LEU A 56 0.74 -8.34 -7.35
C LEU A 56 -0.54 -7.68 -7.87
N LYS A 57 -1.68 -8.38 -7.80
CA LYS A 57 -3.01 -7.82 -8.14
C LYS A 57 -3.32 -6.66 -7.19
N LYS A 58 -2.95 -5.44 -7.60
CA LYS A 58 -2.86 -4.22 -6.78
C LYS A 58 -3.92 -3.21 -7.22
N LYS A 59 -4.53 -2.52 -6.27
CA LYS A 59 -5.44 -1.40 -6.54
C LYS A 59 -5.05 -0.20 -5.68
N TYR A 60 -4.35 0.75 -6.30
CA TYR A 60 -4.12 2.07 -5.71
C TYR A 60 -5.38 2.91 -5.91
N CYS A 61 -5.85 3.58 -4.86
CA CYS A 61 -7.04 4.40 -4.92
C CYS A 61 -6.68 5.77 -4.34
N ASP A 62 -6.43 6.73 -5.23
CA ASP A 62 -6.38 8.14 -4.84
C ASP A 62 -7.77 8.55 -4.36
N VAL A 63 -7.88 8.85 -3.06
CA VAL A 63 -9.05 9.55 -2.52
C VAL A 63 -8.62 11.02 -2.42
N LEU A 64 -8.82 11.76 -3.53
CA LEU A 64 -8.76 13.22 -3.52
C LEU A 64 -9.76 13.81 -2.53
#